data_AF-A0AB39J379-F1
#
_entry.id   AF-A0AB39J379-F1
#
_cell.length_a   1.000
_cell.length_b   1.000
_cell.length_c   1.000
_cell.angle_alpha   90.00
_cell.angle_beta   90.00
_cell.angle_gamma   90.00
#
_symmetry.space_group_name_H-M   'P 1'
#
loop_
_entity.id
_entity.type
_entity.pdbx_description
1 polymer ?
#
loop_
_entity_poly.entity_id
_entity_poly.type
_entity_poly.pdbx_seq_one_letter_code
_entity_poly.pdbx_strand_id
1 'polypeptide(L)'
;MGKVFYEQLSIPINQIPRKKTGYGFERKVNLHYENEIGGKVAPAFDFEVPTNMVDSYLTYKKSGNRSLVEMEETKHSSEMKGETSVYDITYELPHINVERHTGHLFDDEQVEKKDKRITHDLVDGGRKFYSPIWSYIGKYGMKLKSQPMGVNLVMVDVQQQLEIYAHMYAHMDSETKEYDEVLLKPVYADDPFPNGLPEGWTKEDLDWIKNK
;
A
#
# COMPACT_ATOMS: atom_id res chain seq x y z
N MET A 1 11.07 -50.85 -0.34
CA MET A 1 10.77 -49.58 0.35
C MET A 1 10.80 -48.47 -0.68
N GLY A 2 9.81 -47.58 -0.71
CA GLY A 2 9.81 -46.42 -1.62
C GLY A 2 10.73 -45.31 -1.11
N LYS A 3 11.37 -44.56 -2.03
CA LYS A 3 12.13 -43.34 -1.72
C LYS A 3 11.11 -42.24 -1.32
N VAL A 4 11.32 -41.59 -0.18
CA VAL A 4 10.52 -40.45 0.30
C VAL A 4 11.20 -39.18 -0.18
N PHE A 5 10.40 -38.19 -0.56
CA PHE A 5 10.86 -36.89 -1.03
C PHE A 5 10.17 -35.77 -0.26
N TYR A 6 10.88 -34.66 -0.08
CA TYR A 6 10.41 -33.51 0.69
C TYR A 6 10.25 -32.26 -0.18
N GLU A 7 9.37 -31.39 0.30
CA GLU A 7 9.13 -30.04 -0.22
C GLU A 7 9.21 -29.07 0.96
N GLN A 8 9.91 -27.97 0.79
CA GLN A 8 10.07 -26.93 1.79
C GLN A 8 9.60 -25.58 1.25
N LEU A 9 8.81 -24.88 2.05
CA LEU A 9 8.32 -23.53 1.78
C LEU A 9 8.69 -22.63 2.96
N SER A 10 9.43 -21.55 2.70
CA SER A 10 9.79 -20.55 3.70
C SER A 10 9.37 -19.16 3.23
N ILE A 11 8.57 -18.49 4.06
CA ILE A 11 8.08 -17.13 3.79
C ILE A 11 8.24 -16.31 5.08
N PRO A 12 9.33 -15.55 5.23
CA PRO A 12 9.49 -14.64 6.35
C PRO A 12 8.52 -13.47 6.19
N ILE A 13 7.69 -13.25 7.20
CA ILE A 13 6.67 -12.20 7.21
C ILE A 13 6.94 -11.21 8.33
N ASN A 14 7.11 -9.93 7.95
CA ASN A 14 7.22 -8.84 8.92
C ASN A 14 5.83 -8.37 9.38
N GLN A 15 5.77 -7.83 10.60
CA GLN A 15 4.60 -7.12 11.08
C GLN A 15 4.41 -5.82 10.29
N ILE A 16 3.16 -5.44 10.05
CA ILE A 16 2.83 -4.15 9.45
C ILE A 16 3.08 -3.07 10.52
N PRO A 17 3.96 -2.08 10.27
CA PRO A 17 4.18 -1.00 11.22
C PRO A 17 2.91 -0.15 11.40
N ARG A 18 2.70 0.40 12.60
CA ARG A 18 1.65 1.40 12.84
C ARG A 18 1.91 2.62 11.95
N LYS A 19 0.85 3.21 11.38
CA LYS A 19 0.95 4.34 10.45
C LYS A 19 0.00 5.48 10.81
N LYS A 20 0.31 6.66 10.30
CA LYS A 20 -0.64 7.77 10.23
C LYS A 20 -1.47 7.63 8.95
N THR A 21 -2.61 8.31 8.85
CA THR A 21 -3.35 8.39 7.58
C THR A 21 -2.48 9.01 6.49
N GLY A 22 -2.70 8.70 5.21
CA GLY A 22 -1.89 9.24 4.11
C GLY A 22 -0.48 8.67 3.96
N TYR A 23 0.04 7.92 4.95
CA TYR A 23 1.38 7.35 4.88
C TYR A 23 1.39 5.93 4.33
N GLY A 24 2.37 5.67 3.47
CA GLY A 24 2.60 4.36 2.87
C GLY A 24 3.37 3.38 3.76
N PHE A 25 3.14 2.08 3.54
CA PHE A 25 4.03 1.00 3.99
C PHE A 25 4.34 0.01 2.87
N GLU A 26 5.52 -0.60 2.93
CA GLU A 26 5.93 -1.65 2.00
C GLU A 26 5.47 -3.01 2.49
N ARG A 27 5.12 -3.89 1.54
CA ARG A 27 4.89 -5.30 1.81
C ARG A 27 5.66 -6.13 0.80
N LYS A 28 6.57 -6.97 1.32
CA LYS A 28 7.39 -7.88 0.53
C LYS A 28 7.19 -9.31 1.01
N VAL A 29 7.21 -10.24 0.06
CA VAL A 29 7.18 -11.68 0.28
C VAL A 29 8.47 -12.23 -0.33
N ASN A 30 9.39 -12.66 0.52
CA ASN A 30 10.65 -13.29 0.09
C ASN A 30 10.47 -14.80 0.17
N LEU A 31 9.89 -15.39 -0.86
CA LEU A 31 9.66 -16.83 -0.92
C LEU A 31 10.98 -17.55 -1.18
N HIS A 32 11.28 -18.53 -0.33
CA HIS A 32 12.27 -19.57 -0.62
C HIS A 32 11.54 -20.91 -0.69
N TYR A 33 11.70 -21.62 -1.81
CA TYR A 33 11.03 -22.88 -2.11
C TYR A 33 12.04 -23.93 -2.58
N GLU A 34 11.99 -25.12 -1.99
CA GLU A 34 12.81 -26.26 -2.40
C GLU A 34 11.96 -27.51 -2.59
N ASN A 35 12.29 -28.32 -3.60
CA ASN A 35 11.59 -29.55 -3.90
C ASN A 35 12.52 -30.64 -4.46
N GLU A 36 12.60 -31.76 -3.76
CA GLU A 36 13.52 -32.87 -4.06
C GLU A 36 13.15 -33.71 -5.31
N ILE A 37 11.96 -33.50 -5.89
CA ILE A 37 11.55 -34.15 -7.16
C ILE A 37 11.68 -33.24 -8.38
N GLY A 38 12.30 -32.07 -8.23
CA GLY A 38 12.58 -31.15 -9.34
C GLY A 38 11.34 -30.43 -9.89
N GLY A 39 10.27 -30.35 -9.09
CA GLY A 39 9.04 -29.67 -9.47
C GLY A 39 9.26 -28.17 -9.75
N LYS A 40 8.45 -27.61 -10.65
CA LYS A 40 8.42 -26.16 -10.90
C LYS A 40 7.38 -25.48 -10.00
N VAL A 41 7.63 -24.23 -9.65
CA VAL A 41 6.69 -23.38 -8.92
C VAL A 41 6.51 -22.05 -9.64
N ALA A 42 5.27 -21.57 -9.69
CA ALA A 42 4.89 -20.25 -10.20
C ALA A 42 3.84 -19.68 -9.25
N PRO A 43 4.27 -19.20 -8.08
CA PRO A 43 3.34 -18.74 -7.06
C PRO A 43 2.73 -17.39 -7.48
N ALA A 44 1.60 -17.05 -6.87
CA ALA A 44 0.99 -15.74 -6.98
C ALA A 44 0.47 -15.35 -5.61
N PHE A 45 0.62 -14.08 -5.27
CA PHE A 45 0.23 -13.54 -3.99
C PHE A 45 -0.70 -12.36 -4.17
N ASP A 46 -1.73 -12.32 -3.34
CA ASP A 46 -2.67 -11.23 -3.24
C ASP A 46 -2.63 -10.62 -1.85
N PHE A 47 -2.64 -9.29 -1.79
CA PHE A 47 -2.81 -8.55 -0.57
C PHE A 47 -4.23 -7.99 -0.49
N GLU A 48 -5.05 -8.64 0.31
CA GLU A 48 -6.43 -8.23 0.55
C GLU A 48 -6.51 -7.18 1.66
N VAL A 49 -7.18 -6.07 1.34
CA VAL A 49 -7.37 -4.93 2.23
C VAL A 49 -8.86 -4.54 2.29
N PRO A 50 -9.32 -3.82 3.32
CA PRO A 50 -10.66 -3.23 3.31
C PRO A 50 -10.81 -2.24 2.16
N THR A 51 -11.94 -2.27 1.44
CA THR A 51 -12.15 -1.39 0.28
C THR A 51 -12.14 0.10 0.63
N ASN A 52 -12.52 0.46 1.85
CA ASN A 52 -12.45 1.85 2.35
C ASN A 52 -11.02 2.32 2.67
N MET A 53 -10.02 1.44 2.53
CA MET A 53 -8.59 1.77 2.67
C MET A 53 -7.89 1.89 1.31
N VAL A 54 -8.61 1.79 0.20
CA VAL A 54 -8.06 1.94 -1.14
C VAL A 54 -8.47 3.30 -1.69
N ASP A 55 -7.53 4.03 -2.28
CA ASP A 55 -7.81 5.29 -2.97
C ASP A 55 -8.82 5.03 -4.11
N SER A 56 -9.81 5.90 -4.24
CA SER A 56 -10.89 5.75 -5.22
C SER A 56 -10.42 5.81 -6.67
N TYR A 57 -9.20 6.27 -6.93
CA TYR A 57 -8.62 6.34 -8.27
C TYR A 57 -8.00 5.02 -8.72
N LEU A 58 -7.62 4.14 -7.77
CA LEU A 58 -7.09 2.81 -8.06
C LEU A 58 -8.21 1.82 -8.38
N THR A 59 -7.98 0.97 -9.39
CA THR A 59 -8.99 0.04 -9.93
C THR A 59 -8.75 -1.42 -9.54
N TYR A 60 -8.44 -1.67 -8.27
CA TYR A 60 -8.26 -3.03 -7.76
C TYR A 60 -9.54 -3.88 -7.82
N LYS A 61 -9.38 -5.19 -8.03
CA LYS A 61 -10.49 -6.15 -8.02
C LYS A 61 -11.16 -6.14 -6.64
N LYS A 62 -12.49 -6.14 -6.61
CA LYS A 62 -13.27 -6.11 -5.35
C LYS A 62 -13.93 -7.46 -5.09
N SER A 63 -13.94 -7.86 -3.82
CA SER A 63 -14.67 -9.02 -3.31
C SER A 63 -15.41 -8.62 -2.03
N GLY A 64 -16.69 -8.28 -2.16
CA GLY A 64 -17.47 -7.73 -1.05
C GLY A 64 -16.89 -6.41 -0.52
N ASN A 65 -16.58 -6.36 0.78
CA ASN A 65 -15.96 -5.20 1.44
C ASN A 65 -14.42 -5.22 1.38
N ARG A 66 -13.83 -6.09 0.57
CA ARG A 66 -12.40 -6.26 0.39
C ARG A 66 -11.98 -5.85 -1.02
N SER A 67 -10.79 -5.30 -1.13
CA SER A 67 -10.08 -5.08 -2.39
C SER A 67 -8.86 -5.98 -2.43
N LEU A 68 -8.60 -6.57 -3.60
CA LEU A 68 -7.52 -7.49 -3.87
C LEU A 68 -6.40 -6.74 -4.60
N VAL A 69 -5.28 -6.53 -3.93
CA VAL A 69 -4.08 -5.95 -4.52
C VAL A 69 -3.17 -7.10 -4.96
N GLU A 70 -3.14 -7.35 -6.26
CA GLU A 70 -2.26 -8.39 -6.83
C GLU A 70 -0.80 -7.95 -6.65
N MET A 71 0.03 -8.82 -6.07
CA MET A 71 1.45 -8.53 -5.87
C MET A 71 2.25 -8.86 -7.12
N GLU A 72 3.29 -8.08 -7.38
CA GLU A 72 4.15 -8.23 -8.55
C GLU A 72 5.43 -8.98 -8.19
N GLU A 73 5.85 -9.91 -9.05
CA GLU A 73 7.16 -10.54 -8.97
C GLU A 73 8.24 -9.53 -9.38
N THR A 74 9.13 -9.17 -8.45
CA THR A 74 10.19 -8.19 -8.72
C THR A 74 11.57 -8.81 -8.83
N LYS A 75 11.74 -10.03 -8.29
CA LYS A 75 12.99 -10.80 -8.40
C LYS A 75 12.69 -12.28 -8.47
N HIS A 76 13.48 -12.98 -9.27
CA HIS A 76 13.41 -14.42 -9.45
C HIS A 76 14.80 -14.98 -9.63
N SER A 77 15.13 -16.01 -8.85
CA SER A 77 16.23 -16.92 -9.16
C SER A 77 15.77 -18.36 -8.98
N SER A 78 16.18 -19.22 -9.90
CA SER A 78 15.95 -20.65 -9.80
C SER A 78 17.21 -21.42 -10.17
N GLU A 79 17.43 -22.52 -9.45
CA GLU A 79 18.57 -23.41 -9.69
C GLU A 79 18.18 -24.87 -9.44
N MET A 80 18.94 -25.78 -10.04
CA MET A 80 18.84 -27.21 -9.80
C MET A 80 20.08 -27.68 -9.03
N LYS A 81 19.85 -28.24 -7.82
CA LYS A 81 20.87 -28.90 -7.00
C LYS A 81 20.70 -30.41 -7.11
N GLY A 82 21.26 -30.99 -8.18
CA GLY A 82 21.00 -32.39 -8.53
C GLY A 82 19.54 -32.57 -8.97
N GLU A 83 18.78 -33.40 -8.27
CA GLU A 83 17.34 -33.60 -8.51
C GLU A 83 16.47 -32.52 -7.83
N THR A 84 17.03 -31.76 -6.87
CA THR A 84 16.28 -30.76 -6.12
C THR A 84 16.18 -29.44 -6.90
N SER A 85 14.97 -28.93 -7.06
CA SER A 85 14.75 -27.57 -7.56
C SER A 85 14.69 -26.58 -6.39
N VAL A 86 15.32 -25.42 -6.56
CA VAL A 86 15.38 -24.34 -5.58
C VAL A 86 14.94 -23.05 -6.25
N TYR A 87 14.06 -22.29 -5.60
CA TYR A 87 13.53 -21.01 -6.09
C TYR A 87 13.59 -19.98 -4.97
N ASP A 88 14.16 -18.82 -5.28
CA ASP A 88 14.06 -17.62 -4.46
C ASP A 88 13.32 -16.55 -5.27
N ILE A 89 12.13 -16.17 -4.79
CA ILE A 89 11.23 -15.26 -5.52
C ILE A 89 10.80 -14.14 -4.58
N THR A 90 10.89 -12.90 -5.04
CA THR A 90 10.41 -11.73 -4.31
C THR A 90 9.13 -11.20 -4.96
N TYR A 91 8.06 -11.11 -4.16
CA TYR A 91 6.85 -10.38 -4.54
C TYR A 91 6.73 -9.10 -3.72
N GLU A 92 6.37 -8.00 -4.37
CA GLU A 92 6.13 -6.70 -3.75
C GLU A 92 4.76 -6.17 -4.15
N LEU A 93 4.27 -5.16 -3.42
CA LEU A 93 3.09 -4.42 -3.87
C LEU A 93 3.35 -3.78 -5.24
N PRO A 94 2.29 -3.52 -6.02
CA PRO A 94 2.42 -2.80 -7.27
C PRO A 94 3.05 -1.43 -7.04
N HIS A 95 3.77 -0.94 -8.04
CA HIS A 95 4.26 0.42 -8.02
C HIS A 95 3.09 1.40 -8.16
N ILE A 96 3.16 2.52 -7.44
CA ILE A 96 2.11 3.54 -7.47
C ILE A 96 2.72 4.92 -7.72
N ASN A 97 1.98 5.74 -8.45
CA ASN A 97 2.29 7.12 -8.75
C ASN A 97 1.36 8.03 -7.95
N VAL A 98 1.91 9.10 -7.37
CA VAL A 98 1.16 10.06 -6.54
C VAL A 98 1.04 11.37 -7.31
N GLU A 99 -0.17 11.89 -7.45
CA GLU A 99 -0.39 13.21 -8.05
C GLU A 99 -0.07 14.33 -7.05
N ARG A 100 0.83 15.26 -7.41
CA ARG A 100 1.44 16.24 -6.49
C ARG A 100 0.46 17.13 -5.71
N HIS A 101 -0.68 17.47 -6.30
CA HIS A 101 -1.60 18.47 -5.75
C HIS A 101 -2.76 17.85 -4.98
N THR A 102 -3.19 16.66 -5.37
CA THR A 102 -4.38 16.00 -4.83
C THR A 102 -4.04 14.85 -3.90
N GLY A 103 -2.85 14.27 -4.05
CA GLY A 103 -2.46 13.03 -3.38
C GLY A 103 -3.16 11.79 -3.95
N HIS A 104 -3.90 11.91 -5.06
CA HIS A 104 -4.53 10.76 -5.73
C HIS A 104 -3.48 9.78 -6.24
N LEU A 105 -3.85 8.50 -6.20
CA LEU A 105 -2.95 7.40 -6.52
C LEU A 105 -3.34 6.78 -7.86
N PHE A 106 -2.32 6.47 -8.66
CA PHE A 106 -2.49 5.83 -9.97
C PHE A 106 -1.47 4.70 -10.11
N ASP A 107 -1.89 3.53 -10.58
CA ASP A 107 -0.97 2.47 -10.96
C ASP A 107 -0.26 2.79 -12.30
N ASP A 108 0.78 2.03 -12.63
CA ASP A 108 1.56 2.27 -13.85
C ASP A 108 0.73 2.10 -15.13
N GLU A 109 -0.24 1.18 -15.14
CA GLU A 109 -1.13 0.96 -16.29
C GLU A 109 -2.01 2.20 -16.56
N GLN A 110 -2.53 2.83 -15.51
CA GLN A 110 -3.29 4.09 -15.60
C GLN A 110 -2.43 5.22 -16.15
N VAL A 111 -1.16 5.31 -15.72
CA VAL A 111 -0.22 6.33 -16.19
C VAL A 111 0.14 6.12 -17.66
N GLU A 112 0.49 4.89 -18.06
CA GLU A 112 0.80 4.52 -19.45
C GLU A 112 -0.37 4.83 -20.40
N LYS A 113 -1.60 4.56 -19.95
CA LYS A 113 -2.83 4.83 -20.71
C LYS A 113 -3.27 6.30 -20.67
N LYS A 114 -2.55 7.16 -19.95
CA LYS A 114 -2.89 8.58 -19.78
C LYS A 114 -4.32 8.76 -19.27
N ASP A 115 -4.63 8.12 -18.15
CA ASP A 115 -5.93 8.26 -17.48
C ASP A 115 -6.32 9.74 -17.37
N LYS A 116 -7.50 10.10 -17.89
CA LYS A 116 -7.98 11.48 -17.98
C LYS A 116 -8.19 12.13 -16.61
N ARG A 117 -8.23 11.32 -15.55
CA ARG A 117 -8.32 11.75 -14.17
C ARG A 117 -6.98 12.31 -13.64
N ILE A 118 -5.88 12.05 -14.33
CA ILE A 118 -4.57 12.65 -14.04
C ILE A 118 -4.58 14.07 -14.62
N THR A 119 -4.53 15.05 -13.74
CA THR A 119 -4.65 16.47 -14.04
C THR A 119 -3.38 17.26 -13.72
N HIS A 120 -2.50 16.69 -12.90
CA HIS A 120 -1.25 17.30 -12.47
C HIS A 120 -0.06 16.35 -12.59
N ASP A 121 1.13 16.91 -12.37
CA ASP A 121 2.38 16.14 -12.36
C ASP A 121 2.36 15.03 -11.31
N LEU A 122 2.91 13.89 -11.70
CA LEU A 122 3.07 12.72 -10.86
C LEU A 122 4.45 12.70 -10.20
N VAL A 123 4.52 12.09 -9.03
CA VAL A 123 5.76 11.68 -8.37
C VAL A 123 5.76 10.18 -8.11
N ASP A 124 6.96 9.61 -8.10
CA ASP A 124 7.19 8.22 -7.72
C ASP A 124 6.75 7.99 -6.26
N GLY A 125 5.71 7.19 -6.09
CA GLY A 125 5.18 6.76 -4.79
C GLY A 125 5.80 5.45 -4.29
N GLY A 126 6.58 4.76 -5.12
CA GLY A 126 7.19 3.48 -4.84
C GLY A 126 6.19 2.33 -4.73
N ARG A 127 6.68 1.18 -4.25
CA ARG A 127 5.91 -0.06 -4.07
C ARG A 127 5.27 -0.12 -2.69
N LYS A 128 4.32 0.77 -2.43
CA LYS A 128 3.73 0.99 -1.10
C LYS A 128 2.22 0.99 -1.13
N PHE A 129 1.61 0.49 -0.05
CA PHE A 129 0.20 0.65 0.22
C PHE A 129 0.00 1.93 1.04
N TYR A 130 -0.72 2.90 0.49
CA TYR A 130 -1.04 4.17 1.15
C TYR A 130 -2.45 4.12 1.73
N SER A 131 -2.58 4.49 3.00
CA SER A 131 -3.90 4.71 3.60
C SER A 131 -4.48 6.04 3.09
N PRO A 132 -5.79 6.13 2.84
CA PRO A 132 -6.43 7.39 2.51
C PRO A 132 -6.16 8.43 3.60
N ILE A 133 -5.90 9.67 3.19
CA ILE A 133 -5.65 10.80 4.11
C ILE A 133 -6.83 11.01 5.07
N TRP A 134 -8.05 10.74 4.58
CA TRP A 134 -9.33 10.90 5.28
C TRP A 134 -9.79 9.64 6.04
N SER A 135 -8.95 8.61 6.15
CA SER A 135 -9.28 7.42 6.94
C SER A 135 -9.41 7.73 8.43
N TYR A 136 -10.14 6.88 9.14
CA TYR A 136 -10.28 7.00 10.59
C TYR A 136 -9.10 6.32 11.32
N ILE A 137 -8.86 6.74 12.56
CA ILE A 137 -8.00 6.01 13.49
C ILE A 137 -8.65 4.67 13.81
N GLY A 138 -7.83 3.63 13.89
CA GLY A 138 -8.31 2.29 14.22
C GLY A 138 -7.46 1.17 13.66
N LYS A 139 -7.97 -0.05 13.81
CA LYS A 139 -7.32 -1.28 13.36
C LYS A 139 -8.05 -1.85 12.16
N TYR A 140 -7.32 -2.09 11.08
CA TYR A 140 -7.82 -2.55 9.81
C TYR A 140 -7.24 -3.92 9.49
N GLY A 141 -8.11 -4.93 9.32
CA GLY A 141 -7.67 -6.29 9.00
C GLY A 141 -7.10 -6.38 7.58
N MET A 142 -5.88 -6.89 7.47
CA MET A 142 -5.17 -7.11 6.21
C MET A 142 -4.88 -8.61 6.05
N LYS A 143 -4.87 -9.11 4.81
CA LYS A 143 -4.54 -10.51 4.55
C LYS A 143 -3.59 -10.64 3.38
N LEU A 144 -2.53 -11.42 3.56
CA LEU A 144 -1.71 -11.92 2.47
C LEU A 144 -2.18 -13.33 2.14
N LYS A 145 -2.57 -13.56 0.90
CA LYS A 145 -2.99 -14.88 0.42
C LYS A 145 -2.14 -15.32 -0.76
N SER A 146 -1.99 -16.62 -0.91
CA SER A 146 -1.43 -17.21 -2.13
C SER A 146 -2.44 -18.07 -2.87
N GLN A 147 -2.23 -18.22 -4.17
CA GLN A 147 -2.77 -19.35 -4.90
C GLN A 147 -2.06 -20.66 -4.46
N PRO A 148 -2.64 -21.84 -4.71
CA PRO A 148 -1.96 -23.11 -4.46
C PRO A 148 -0.61 -23.17 -5.19
N MET A 149 0.45 -23.55 -4.48
CA MET A 149 1.80 -23.57 -5.03
C MET A 149 2.57 -24.84 -4.65
N GLY A 150 3.59 -25.15 -5.45
CA GLY A 150 4.42 -26.32 -5.27
C GLY A 150 3.71 -27.61 -5.68
N VAL A 151 4.37 -28.74 -5.44
CA VAL A 151 3.88 -30.08 -5.75
C VAL A 151 2.77 -30.50 -4.79
N ASN A 152 2.84 -30.11 -3.51
CA ASN A 152 1.77 -30.41 -2.56
C ASN A 152 0.63 -29.39 -2.57
N LEU A 153 0.65 -28.40 -3.46
CA LEU A 153 -0.40 -27.39 -3.62
C LEU A 153 -0.71 -26.63 -2.32
N VAL A 154 0.34 -26.24 -1.59
CA VAL A 154 0.22 -25.50 -0.33
C VAL A 154 -0.33 -24.10 -0.60
N MET A 155 -1.21 -23.63 0.28
CA MET A 155 -1.72 -22.26 0.28
C MET A 155 -1.30 -21.53 1.56
N VAL A 156 -1.07 -20.23 1.42
CA VAL A 156 -0.69 -19.34 2.51
C VAL A 156 -1.84 -18.35 2.75
N ASP A 157 -2.29 -18.23 4.00
CA ASP A 157 -3.24 -17.20 4.45
C ASP A 157 -2.70 -16.59 5.74
N VAL A 158 -2.15 -15.38 5.63
CA VAL A 158 -1.57 -14.65 6.77
C VAL A 158 -2.45 -13.45 7.08
N GLN A 159 -3.03 -13.44 8.28
CA GLN A 159 -3.87 -12.35 8.76
C GLN A 159 -3.07 -11.41 9.65
N GLN A 160 -3.13 -10.12 9.36
CA GLN A 160 -2.47 -9.05 10.12
C GLN A 160 -3.40 -7.86 10.29
N GLN A 161 -2.97 -6.88 11.08
CA GLN A 161 -3.69 -5.63 11.26
C GLN A 161 -2.78 -4.46 10.91
N LEU A 162 -3.29 -3.53 10.11
CA LEU A 162 -2.74 -2.19 10.03
C LEU A 162 -3.40 -1.36 11.13
N GLU A 163 -2.60 -0.74 11.97
CA GLU A 163 -3.09 0.22 12.96
C GLU A 163 -2.79 1.64 12.50
N ILE A 164 -3.86 2.39 12.26
CA ILE A 164 -3.82 3.83 12.05
C ILE A 164 -3.94 4.49 13.42
N TYR A 165 -2.90 5.21 13.85
CA TYR A 165 -2.82 5.76 15.21
C TYR A 165 -2.92 7.29 15.28
N ALA A 166 -2.81 7.99 14.15
CA ALA A 166 -2.93 9.44 14.08
C ALA A 166 -3.28 9.86 12.65
N HIS A 167 -3.69 11.10 12.48
CA HIS A 167 -4.02 11.66 11.18
C HIS A 167 -2.81 12.36 10.55
N MET A 168 -2.73 12.38 9.22
CA MET A 168 -1.79 13.24 8.51
C MET A 168 -2.03 14.72 8.83
N TYR A 169 -3.28 15.08 9.07
CA TYR A 169 -3.65 16.44 9.43
C TYR A 169 -4.53 16.45 10.69
N ALA A 170 -4.22 17.33 11.62
CA ALA A 170 -5.05 17.62 12.78
C ALA A 170 -6.26 18.44 12.35
N HIS A 171 -7.45 17.93 12.64
CA HIS A 171 -8.66 18.73 12.72
C HIS A 171 -8.87 19.25 14.15
N MET A 172 -9.71 20.26 14.34
CA MET A 172 -9.93 20.92 15.64
C MET A 172 -10.31 19.94 16.77
N ASP A 173 -11.03 18.88 16.42
CA ASP A 173 -11.50 17.85 17.35
C ASP A 173 -10.62 16.59 17.37
N SER A 174 -9.41 16.63 16.81
CA SER A 174 -8.55 15.45 16.80
C SER A 174 -8.17 15.03 18.22
N GLU A 175 -8.36 13.75 18.52
CA GLU A 175 -7.93 13.12 19.78
C GLU A 175 -6.42 12.84 19.79
N THR A 176 -5.73 12.99 18.65
CA THR A 176 -4.31 12.65 18.46
C THR A 176 -3.46 13.86 18.06
N LYS A 177 -3.85 15.07 18.47
CA LYS A 177 -3.14 16.33 18.14
C LYS A 177 -1.64 16.30 18.40
N GLU A 178 -1.18 15.56 19.41
CA GLU A 178 0.24 15.41 19.74
C GLU A 178 1.03 14.55 18.73
N TYR A 179 0.33 13.73 17.94
CA TYR A 179 0.91 12.85 16.93
C TYR A 179 0.54 13.24 15.49
N ASP A 180 -0.43 14.13 15.28
CA ASP A 180 -0.82 14.57 13.95
C ASP A 180 0.28 15.44 13.31
N GLU A 181 0.48 15.35 11.99
CA GLU A 181 1.61 16.03 11.32
C GLU A 181 1.31 17.50 10.98
N VAL A 182 0.12 17.79 10.45
CA VAL A 182 -0.22 19.11 9.91
C VAL A 182 -1.48 19.67 10.56
N LEU A 183 -1.40 20.83 11.22
CA LEU A 183 -2.61 21.46 11.74
C LEU A 183 -3.38 22.19 10.64
N LEU A 184 -4.62 21.77 10.38
CA LEU A 184 -5.55 22.54 9.54
C LEU A 184 -6.44 23.41 10.44
N LYS A 185 -6.29 24.73 10.29
CA LYS A 185 -7.16 25.71 10.95
C LYS A 185 -8.04 26.37 9.90
N PRO A 186 -9.38 26.22 9.99
CA PRO A 186 -10.26 26.95 9.09
C PRO A 186 -10.13 28.45 9.37
N VAL A 187 -10.23 29.24 8.30
CA VAL A 187 -10.24 30.71 8.33
C VAL A 187 -11.56 31.21 7.77
N TYR A 188 -12.09 32.31 8.30
CA TYR A 188 -13.29 32.93 7.75
C TYR A 188 -12.95 33.62 6.43
N ALA A 189 -13.76 33.45 5.39
CA ALA A 189 -13.49 34.09 4.09
C ALA A 189 -13.47 35.62 4.21
N ASP A 190 -14.38 36.21 4.99
CA ASP A 190 -14.51 37.65 5.16
C ASP A 190 -13.32 38.28 5.91
N ASP A 191 -12.81 37.56 6.91
CA ASP A 191 -11.65 37.96 7.71
C ASP A 191 -10.79 36.74 8.08
N PRO A 192 -9.93 36.27 7.16
CA PRO A 192 -9.21 35.03 7.36
C PRO A 192 -8.11 35.13 8.42
N PHE A 193 -7.61 36.35 8.66
CA PHE A 193 -6.52 36.61 9.59
C PHE A 193 -6.82 37.86 10.44
N PRO A 194 -7.78 37.76 11.39
CA PRO A 194 -8.20 38.91 12.21
C PRO A 194 -7.07 39.49 13.07
N ASN A 195 -6.02 38.70 13.33
CA ASN A 195 -4.86 39.09 14.12
C ASN A 195 -3.64 39.47 13.27
N GLY A 196 -3.83 39.71 11.97
CA GLY A 196 -2.77 39.98 11.01
C GLY A 196 -2.28 38.74 10.26
N LEU A 197 -1.69 38.97 9.08
CA LEU A 197 -1.16 37.93 8.20
C LEU A 197 -0.11 37.06 8.92
N PRO A 198 -0.23 35.72 8.85
CA PRO A 198 0.79 34.84 9.41
C PRO A 198 2.16 35.06 8.77
N GLU A 199 3.21 34.72 9.51
CA GLU A 199 4.58 34.81 9.02
C GLU A 199 4.78 33.94 7.77
N GLY A 200 5.39 34.50 6.72
CA GLY A 200 5.63 33.84 5.44
C GLY A 200 4.47 33.91 4.43
N TRP A 201 3.31 34.45 4.82
CA TRP A 201 2.17 34.61 3.92
C TRP A 201 2.21 35.94 3.17
N THR A 202 1.79 35.92 1.91
CA THR A 202 1.77 37.08 1.01
C THR A 202 0.35 37.61 0.81
N LYS A 203 0.24 38.78 0.16
CA LYS A 203 -1.07 39.31 -0.26
C LYS A 203 -1.73 38.44 -1.34
N GLU A 204 -0.94 37.77 -2.18
CA GLU A 204 -1.47 36.85 -3.19
C GLU A 204 -2.16 35.65 -2.53
N ASP A 205 -1.58 35.12 -1.44
CA ASP A 205 -2.20 34.05 -0.65
C ASP A 205 -3.52 34.52 0.00
N LEU A 206 -3.57 35.77 0.48
CA LEU A 206 -4.78 36.38 1.04
C LEU A 206 -5.88 36.53 -0.01
N ASP A 207 -5.53 37.03 -1.18
CA ASP A 207 -6.47 37.23 -2.28
C ASP A 207 -6.96 35.89 -2.84
N TRP A 208 -6.11 34.85 -2.86
CA TRP A 208 -6.52 33.49 -3.21
C TRP A 208 -7.57 32.93 -2.25
N ILE A 209 -7.44 33.18 -0.93
CA ILE A 209 -8.45 32.77 0.06
C ILE A 209 -9.78 33.52 -0.15
N LYS A 210 -9.72 34.82 -0.44
CA LYS A 210 -10.90 35.70 -0.54
C LYS A 210 -11.67 35.56 -1.86
N ASN A 211 -11.02 35.09 -2.93
CA ASN A 211 -11.61 34.98 -4.27
C ASN A 211 -12.28 33.61 -4.55
N LYS A 212 -12.73 32.89 -3.53
CA LYS A 212 -13.54 31.66 -3.66
C LYS A 212 -14.99 31.87 -3.25
#